data_AF-S0ECU5-F1
#
_entry.id   AF-S0ECU5-F1
#
_cell.length_a   1.000
_cell.length_b   1.000
_cell.length_c   1.000
_cell.angle_alpha   90.00
_cell.angle_beta   90.00
_cell.angle_gamma   90.00
#
_symmetry.space_group_name_H-M   'P 1'
#
loop_
_entity.id
_entity.type
_entity.pdbx_description
1 polymer ?
#
loop_
_entity_poly.entity_id
_entity_poly.type
_entity_poly.pdbx_seq_one_letter_code
_entity_poly.pdbx_strand_id
1 'polypeptide(L)'
;MSQALPHNLVVFGPDANCTLALCPVEWSVYKYRPSLAANITFIILYAIAMGTHLVLGIKWKQWFYMSFMMVGCLFEIIGYIGRIIMYNNPFNFGGFMVQIVFITSGPVFYTAAIYVTLSKTIKYFAPEVSRFRPELVWWIFIPADLVCLVLQAAGGALSTVSQGSSQTGIDIALAGLSLQVVILVLFCALLGDYLWRYFRSGNASAMGRRMRIFFGFLSAAVVLILARCAFRCYELSKGYRNSDLITDEGLFIGLEGVLIVIAVFFLCISHPGPVFNDAMTTVPGTSQSDADAEK
;
A
#
# COMPACT_ATOMS: atom_id res chain seq x y z
N MET A 1 27.78 -22.23 -9.37
CA MET A 1 29.17 -21.79 -9.63
C MET A 1 29.30 -20.36 -9.15
N SER A 2 29.88 -20.18 -7.96
CA SER A 2 30.24 -18.89 -7.38
C SER A 2 31.41 -18.31 -8.20
N GLN A 3 31.12 -17.39 -9.11
CA GLN A 3 32.17 -16.56 -9.74
C GLN A 3 32.89 -15.82 -8.60
N ALA A 4 34.13 -16.23 -8.33
CA ALA A 4 35.01 -15.51 -7.42
C ALA A 4 35.25 -14.14 -8.07
N LEU A 5 34.60 -13.12 -7.50
CA LEU A 5 34.75 -11.74 -7.94
C LEU A 5 36.25 -11.38 -7.85
N PRO A 6 36.85 -10.80 -8.90
CA PRO A 6 38.24 -10.37 -8.84
C PRO A 6 38.39 -9.24 -7.81
N HIS A 7 39.46 -9.29 -7.01
CA HIS A 7 39.68 -8.43 -5.83
C HIS A 7 38.67 -8.68 -4.70
N ASN A 8 38.95 -8.24 -3.46
CA ASN A 8 38.07 -8.37 -2.29
C ASN A 8 36.75 -7.55 -2.43
N LEU A 9 36.10 -7.64 -3.59
CA LEU A 9 34.92 -6.90 -3.97
C LEU A 9 33.69 -7.61 -3.42
N VAL A 10 32.94 -6.89 -2.61
CA VAL A 10 31.67 -7.31 -2.04
C VAL A 10 30.59 -6.52 -2.77
N VAL A 11 29.74 -7.25 -3.49
CA VAL A 11 28.75 -6.68 -4.42
C VAL A 11 27.43 -6.35 -3.69
N PHE A 12 27.15 -7.02 -2.58
CA PHE A 12 25.89 -6.88 -1.86
C PHE A 12 26.07 -7.16 -0.36
N GLY A 13 25.45 -6.34 0.48
CA GLY A 13 25.54 -6.41 1.94
C GLY A 13 26.05 -5.11 2.56
N PRO A 14 26.11 -5.04 3.91
CA PRO A 14 26.57 -3.84 4.62
C PRO A 14 28.03 -3.48 4.28
N ASP A 15 28.86 -4.48 3.97
CA ASP A 15 30.27 -4.30 3.59
C ASP A 15 30.48 -4.13 2.08
N ALA A 16 29.43 -3.84 1.32
CA ALA A 16 29.52 -3.67 -0.14
C ALA A 16 30.44 -2.50 -0.51
N ASN A 17 31.47 -2.77 -1.30
CA ASN A 17 32.49 -1.81 -1.73
C ASN A 17 32.50 -1.58 -3.25
N CYS A 18 31.63 -2.27 -4.00
CA CYS A 18 31.45 -2.04 -5.43
C CYS A 18 30.86 -0.64 -5.72
N THR A 19 31.31 -0.04 -6.81
CA THR A 19 30.76 1.18 -7.40
C THR A 19 30.67 1.00 -8.91
N LEU A 20 29.96 1.90 -9.60
CA LEU A 20 29.85 1.91 -11.07
C LEU A 20 31.20 1.99 -11.80
N ALA A 21 32.26 2.46 -11.12
CA ALA A 21 33.61 2.52 -11.68
C ALA A 21 34.39 1.20 -11.51
N LEU A 22 34.00 0.36 -10.56
CA LEU A 22 34.72 -0.87 -10.17
C LEU A 22 34.02 -2.13 -10.67
N CYS A 23 32.70 -2.13 -10.73
CA CYS A 23 31.88 -3.31 -10.99
C CYS A 23 30.84 -2.98 -12.08
N PRO A 24 30.64 -3.86 -13.08
CA PRO A 24 29.59 -3.67 -14.07
C PRO A 24 28.20 -3.71 -13.40
N VAL A 25 27.27 -2.89 -13.90
CA VAL A 25 25.91 -2.75 -13.33
C VAL A 25 25.16 -4.08 -13.26
N GLU A 26 25.47 -5.02 -14.15
CA GLU A 26 24.94 -6.38 -14.22
C GLU A 26 25.18 -7.20 -12.95
N TRP A 27 26.18 -6.84 -12.15
CA TRP A 27 26.46 -7.50 -10.87
C TRP A 27 25.59 -6.96 -9.74
N SER A 28 24.96 -5.80 -9.92
CA SER A 28 24.04 -5.25 -8.92
C SER A 28 22.76 -6.09 -8.84
N VAL A 29 22.03 -5.98 -7.73
CA VAL A 29 20.78 -6.74 -7.50
C VAL A 29 19.76 -6.49 -8.61
N TYR A 30 19.68 -5.26 -9.11
CA TYR A 30 18.75 -4.88 -10.17
C TYR A 30 19.27 -5.19 -11.57
N LYS A 31 20.58 -5.38 -11.77
CA LYS A 31 21.24 -5.45 -13.08
C LYS A 31 21.06 -4.23 -13.99
N TYR A 32 20.31 -3.22 -13.57
CA TYR A 32 20.11 -1.95 -14.24
C TYR A 32 20.28 -0.77 -13.27
N ARG A 33 20.38 0.44 -13.83
CA ARG A 33 20.44 1.69 -13.07
C ARG A 33 19.04 2.31 -12.98
N PRO A 34 18.44 2.50 -11.78
CA PRO A 34 17.09 3.01 -11.65
C PRO A 34 16.87 4.39 -12.30
N SER A 35 15.80 4.55 -13.08
CA SER A 35 15.46 5.80 -13.77
C SER A 35 15.24 6.96 -12.80
N LEU A 36 16.12 7.96 -12.83
CA LEU A 36 16.02 9.15 -11.99
C LEU A 36 14.70 9.91 -12.24
N ALA A 37 14.31 10.07 -13.52
CA ALA A 37 13.11 10.80 -13.90
C ALA A 37 11.82 10.14 -13.38
N ALA A 38 11.73 8.80 -13.47
CA ALA A 38 10.59 8.06 -12.96
C ALA A 38 10.47 8.20 -11.43
N ASN A 39 11.57 8.00 -10.70
CA ASN A 39 11.56 8.09 -9.24
C ASN A 39 11.21 9.51 -8.75
N ILE A 40 11.73 10.57 -9.39
CA ILE A 40 11.38 11.96 -9.07
C ILE A 40 9.88 12.22 -9.34
N THR A 41 9.37 11.69 -10.47
CA THR A 41 7.95 11.84 -10.82
C THR A 41 7.05 11.21 -9.76
N PHE A 42 7.38 10.00 -9.29
CA PHE A 42 6.64 9.35 -8.21
C PHE A 42 6.66 10.15 -6.91
N ILE A 43 7.82 10.69 -6.49
CA ILE A 43 7.91 11.55 -5.30
C ILE A 43 6.99 12.77 -5.42
N ILE A 44 7.00 13.45 -6.58
CA ILE A 44 6.13 14.61 -6.82
C ILE A 44 4.65 14.22 -6.74
N LEU A 45 4.27 13.10 -7.37
CA LEU A 45 2.89 12.61 -7.36
C LEU A 45 2.42 12.25 -5.95
N TYR A 46 3.25 11.57 -5.14
CA TYR A 46 2.92 11.28 -3.75
C TYR A 46 2.88 12.54 -2.87
N ALA A 47 3.74 13.54 -3.13
CA ALA A 47 3.68 14.81 -2.42
C ALA A 47 2.38 15.58 -2.73
N ILE A 48 1.94 15.59 -3.99
CA ILE A 48 0.65 16.18 -4.40
C ILE A 48 -0.51 15.42 -3.76
N ALA A 49 -0.48 14.09 -3.79
CA ALA A 49 -1.50 13.26 -3.17
C ALA A 49 -1.57 13.48 -1.66
N MET A 50 -0.43 13.55 -0.98
CA MET A 50 -0.31 13.84 0.45
C MET A 50 -0.93 15.20 0.79
N GLY A 51 -0.60 16.26 0.03
CA GLY A 51 -1.20 17.58 0.20
C GLY A 51 -2.73 17.56 -0.01
N THR A 52 -3.20 16.81 -1.01
CA THR A 52 -4.64 16.68 -1.30
C THR A 52 -5.38 15.98 -0.16
N HIS A 53 -4.84 14.86 0.34
CA HIS A 53 -5.41 14.12 1.47
C HIS A 53 -5.39 14.93 2.78
N LEU A 54 -4.37 15.77 2.99
CA LEU A 54 -4.31 16.70 4.11
C LEU A 54 -5.44 17.72 4.06
N VAL A 55 -5.62 18.39 2.90
CA VAL A 55 -6.68 19.39 2.72
C VAL A 55 -8.07 18.77 2.85
N LEU A 56 -8.31 17.62 2.23
CA LEU A 56 -9.58 16.90 2.33
C LEU A 56 -9.83 16.39 3.75
N GLY A 57 -8.81 15.84 4.40
CA GLY A 57 -8.88 15.33 5.77
C GLY A 57 -9.29 16.41 6.77
N ILE A 58 -8.69 17.61 6.68
CA ILE A 58 -9.01 18.76 7.52
C ILE A 58 -10.41 19.29 7.19
N LYS A 59 -10.73 19.50 5.91
CA LYS A 59 -12.03 20.04 5.47
C LYS A 59 -13.21 19.19 5.96
N TRP A 60 -13.07 17.87 5.93
CA TRP A 60 -14.14 16.93 6.27
C TRP A 60 -13.98 16.28 7.65
N LYS A 61 -13.01 16.74 8.46
CA LYS A 61 -12.72 16.25 9.83
C LYS A 61 -12.53 14.72 9.93
N GLN A 62 -11.96 14.10 8.89
CA GLN A 62 -11.72 12.65 8.85
C GLN A 62 -10.30 12.30 9.30
N TRP A 63 -9.99 12.57 10.58
CA TRP A 63 -8.64 12.48 11.14
C TRP A 63 -7.97 11.10 10.97
N PHE A 64 -8.68 10.01 11.28
CA PHE A 64 -8.11 8.65 11.15
C PHE A 64 -7.75 8.29 9.70
N TYR A 65 -8.64 8.60 8.75
CA TYR A 65 -8.40 8.35 7.33
C TYR A 65 -7.20 9.16 6.84
N MET A 66 -7.17 10.44 7.19
CA MET A 66 -6.06 11.35 6.86
C MET A 66 -4.73 10.82 7.41
N SER A 67 -4.65 10.42 8.68
CA SER A 67 -3.41 9.93 9.29
C SER A 67 -2.82 8.72 8.55
N PHE A 68 -3.65 7.73 8.20
CA PHE A 68 -3.18 6.56 7.45
C PHE A 68 -2.71 6.92 6.03
N MET A 69 -3.46 7.78 5.31
CA MET A 69 -3.05 8.24 3.98
C MET A 69 -1.73 9.03 4.01
N MET A 70 -1.54 9.89 5.01
CA MET A 70 -0.32 10.68 5.19
C MET A 70 0.90 9.79 5.46
N VAL A 71 0.77 8.82 6.38
CA VAL A 71 1.84 7.88 6.70
C VAL A 71 2.18 7.03 5.47
N GLY A 72 1.18 6.54 4.74
CA GLY A 72 1.39 5.80 3.49
C GLY A 72 2.17 6.62 2.46
N CYS A 73 1.76 7.88 2.22
CA CYS A 73 2.45 8.75 1.25
C CYS A 73 3.88 9.07 1.68
N LEU A 74 4.10 9.30 2.98
CA LEU A 74 5.45 9.55 3.52
C LEU A 74 6.36 8.33 3.32
N PHE A 75 5.84 7.14 3.56
CA PHE A 75 6.57 5.90 3.33
C PHE A 75 6.96 5.75 1.87
N GLU A 76 6.03 5.94 0.93
CA GLU A 76 6.34 5.89 -0.51
C GLU A 76 7.43 6.91 -0.88
N ILE A 77 7.32 8.17 -0.42
CA ILE A 77 8.33 9.21 -0.69
C ILE A 77 9.72 8.78 -0.21
N ILE A 78 9.84 8.30 1.04
CA ILE A 78 11.12 7.83 1.61
C ILE A 78 11.64 6.63 0.80
N GLY A 79 10.75 5.73 0.40
CA GLY A 79 11.08 4.59 -0.44
C GLY A 79 11.68 4.97 -1.78
N TYR A 80 11.06 5.92 -2.51
CA TYR A 80 11.59 6.42 -3.78
C TYR A 80 12.88 7.23 -3.61
N ILE A 81 13.10 7.91 -2.49
CA ILE A 81 14.40 8.52 -2.15
C ILE A 81 15.47 7.43 -2.06
N GLY A 82 15.17 6.28 -1.45
CA GLY A 82 16.05 5.09 -1.45
C GLY A 82 16.46 4.66 -2.87
N ARG A 83 15.52 4.68 -3.83
CA ARG A 83 15.83 4.41 -5.25
C ARG A 83 16.71 5.47 -5.89
N ILE A 84 16.57 6.75 -5.54
CA ILE A 84 17.45 7.83 -6.02
C ILE A 84 18.88 7.64 -5.51
N ILE A 85 19.06 7.19 -4.25
CA ILE A 85 20.40 6.86 -3.73
C ILE A 85 21.03 5.75 -4.59
N MET A 86 20.25 4.73 -4.96
CA MET A 86 20.72 3.65 -5.83
C MET A 86 20.95 4.07 -7.29
N TYR A 87 20.34 5.16 -7.77
CA TYR A 87 20.70 5.73 -9.08
C TYR A 87 22.17 6.17 -9.09
N ASN A 88 22.69 6.72 -8.00
CA ASN A 88 24.10 7.11 -7.94
C ASN A 88 25.02 5.90 -7.74
N ASN A 89 24.62 4.96 -6.88
CA ASN A 89 25.34 3.71 -6.69
C ASN A 89 24.36 2.53 -6.52
N PRO A 90 24.15 1.70 -7.56
CA PRO A 90 23.25 0.54 -7.50
C PRO A 90 23.64 -0.54 -6.49
N PHE A 91 24.89 -0.52 -6.01
CA PHE A 91 25.40 -1.43 -4.99
C PHE A 91 25.17 -0.92 -3.56
N ASN A 92 24.57 0.26 -3.40
CA ASN A 92 24.32 0.85 -2.08
C ASN A 92 23.26 0.05 -1.32
N PHE A 93 23.72 -0.75 -0.36
CA PHE A 93 22.87 -1.63 0.44
C PHE A 93 21.85 -0.87 1.29
N GLY A 94 22.22 0.27 1.87
CA GLY A 94 21.30 1.11 2.64
C GLY A 94 20.13 1.64 1.80
N GLY A 95 20.43 2.16 0.60
CA GLY A 95 19.43 2.59 -0.38
C GLY A 95 18.48 1.46 -0.76
N PHE A 96 19.03 0.27 -1.02
CA PHE A 96 18.26 -0.94 -1.31
C PHE A 96 17.32 -1.35 -0.17
N MET A 97 17.74 -1.21 1.08
CA MET A 97 16.91 -1.52 2.24
C MET A 97 15.81 -0.49 2.46
N VAL A 98 16.14 0.80 2.35
CA VAL A 98 15.18 1.90 2.50
C VAL A 98 14.04 1.73 1.49
N GLN A 99 14.35 1.58 0.20
CA GLN A 99 13.29 1.41 -0.79
C GLN A 99 12.45 0.14 -0.56
N ILE A 100 13.03 -1.03 -0.27
CA ILE A 100 12.22 -2.24 -0.05
C ILE A 100 11.32 -2.09 1.16
N VAL A 101 11.83 -1.65 2.31
CA VAL A 101 11.02 -1.58 3.54
C VAL A 101 9.89 -0.55 3.38
N PHE A 102 10.21 0.65 2.89
CA PHE A 102 9.26 1.75 2.85
C PHE A 102 8.23 1.59 1.71
N ILE A 103 8.66 1.22 0.50
CA ILE A 103 7.71 0.97 -0.62
C ILE A 103 6.83 -0.24 -0.29
N THR A 104 7.36 -1.29 0.34
CA THR A 104 6.54 -2.48 0.65
C THR A 104 5.48 -2.17 1.71
N SER A 105 5.83 -1.39 2.74
CA SER A 105 4.93 -1.08 3.85
C SER A 105 3.88 -0.01 3.52
N GLY A 106 4.13 0.88 2.56
CA GLY A 106 3.23 1.98 2.18
C GLY A 106 1.78 1.53 1.95
N PRO A 107 1.52 0.51 1.09
CA PRO A 107 0.16 0.09 0.78
C PRO A 107 -0.64 -0.49 1.93
N VAL A 108 0.00 -0.98 2.99
CA VAL A 108 -0.71 -1.44 4.21
C VAL A 108 -1.40 -0.29 4.93
N PHE A 109 -0.84 0.92 4.87
CA PHE A 109 -1.51 2.09 5.42
C PHE A 109 -2.72 2.49 4.58
N TYR A 110 -2.64 2.35 3.25
CA TYR A 110 -3.80 2.59 2.37
C TYR A 110 -4.92 1.57 2.60
N THR A 111 -4.60 0.28 2.80
CA THR A 111 -5.61 -0.74 3.15
C THR A 111 -6.24 -0.44 4.51
N ALA A 112 -5.46 -0.04 5.51
CA ALA A 112 -6.01 0.38 6.81
C ALA A 112 -7.01 1.56 6.68
N ALA A 113 -6.70 2.57 5.86
CA ALA A 113 -7.61 3.67 5.57
C ALA A 113 -8.90 3.20 4.89
N ILE A 114 -8.80 2.25 3.96
CA ILE A 114 -9.94 1.62 3.28
C ILE A 114 -10.80 0.82 4.27
N TYR A 115 -10.20 0.04 5.17
CA TYR A 115 -10.93 -0.77 6.15
C TYR A 115 -11.78 0.12 7.07
N VAL A 116 -11.20 1.19 7.62
CA VAL A 116 -11.93 2.16 8.44
C VAL A 116 -13.07 2.83 7.66
N THR A 117 -12.79 3.18 6.40
CA THR A 117 -13.78 3.81 5.52
C THR A 117 -14.94 2.88 5.21
N LEU A 118 -14.67 1.61 4.92
CA LEU A 118 -15.70 0.61 4.65
C LEU A 118 -16.55 0.34 5.89
N SER A 119 -15.93 0.17 7.06
CA SER A 119 -16.65 -0.01 8.33
C SER A 119 -17.63 1.13 8.61
N LYS A 120 -17.23 2.38 8.38
CA LYS A 120 -18.12 3.55 8.50
C LYS A 120 -19.24 3.52 7.45
N THR A 121 -18.91 3.15 6.22
CA THR A 121 -19.87 3.08 5.10
C THR A 121 -20.97 2.07 5.39
N ILE A 122 -20.60 0.86 5.81
CA ILE A 122 -21.56 -0.20 6.12
C ILE A 122 -22.48 0.20 7.27
N LYS A 123 -21.93 0.81 8.34
CA LYS A 123 -22.74 1.32 9.47
C LYS A 123 -23.77 2.35 9.05
N TYR A 124 -23.40 3.20 8.11
CA TYR A 124 -24.17 4.38 7.77
C TYR A 124 -25.28 4.08 6.75
N PHE A 125 -25.00 3.25 5.74
CA PHE A 125 -25.92 3.09 4.60
C PHE A 125 -26.88 1.91 4.71
N ALA A 126 -26.40 0.74 5.13
CA ALA A 126 -27.22 -0.47 5.18
C ALA A 126 -26.61 -1.50 6.14
N PRO A 127 -26.64 -1.25 7.46
CA PRO A 127 -26.15 -2.19 8.46
C PRO A 127 -26.90 -3.52 8.41
N GLU A 128 -28.18 -3.52 8.06
CA GLU A 128 -29.06 -4.70 7.95
C GLU A 128 -28.68 -5.67 6.83
N VAL A 129 -27.98 -5.17 5.80
CA VAL A 129 -27.52 -5.99 4.66
C VAL A 129 -26.19 -6.67 4.97
N SER A 130 -25.44 -6.16 5.95
CA SER A 130 -24.13 -6.69 6.33
C SER A 130 -24.25 -8.00 7.10
N ARG A 131 -23.59 -9.05 6.60
CA ARG A 131 -23.46 -10.34 7.31
C ARG A 131 -22.62 -10.24 8.58
N PHE A 132 -21.73 -9.26 8.65
CA PHE A 132 -20.77 -9.13 9.74
C PHE A 132 -20.91 -7.77 10.43
N ARG A 133 -20.57 -7.74 11.72
CA ARG A 133 -20.49 -6.48 12.47
C ARG A 133 -19.41 -5.59 11.81
N PRO A 134 -19.75 -4.39 11.34
CA PRO A 134 -18.81 -3.54 10.61
C PRO A 134 -17.54 -3.18 11.39
N GLU A 135 -17.64 -3.19 12.72
CA GLU A 135 -16.52 -2.93 13.63
C GLU A 135 -15.45 -4.02 13.60
N LEU A 136 -15.85 -5.28 13.34
CA LEU A 136 -14.91 -6.39 13.30
C LEU A 136 -13.97 -6.30 12.10
N VAL A 137 -14.38 -5.62 11.02
CA VAL A 137 -13.55 -5.49 9.81
C VAL A 137 -12.25 -4.76 10.13
N TRP A 138 -12.30 -3.53 10.65
CA TRP A 138 -11.05 -2.83 10.96
C TRP A 138 -10.32 -3.41 12.17
N TRP A 139 -11.03 -4.02 13.14
CA TRP A 139 -10.42 -4.66 14.32
C TRP A 139 -9.67 -5.96 14.03
N ILE A 140 -10.07 -6.72 13.00
CA ILE A 140 -9.41 -7.98 12.63
C ILE A 140 -8.34 -7.74 11.56
N PHE A 141 -8.68 -6.97 10.52
CA PHE A 141 -7.82 -6.84 9.35
C PHE A 141 -6.59 -5.96 9.60
N ILE A 142 -6.70 -4.89 10.40
CA ILE A 142 -5.54 -4.02 10.70
C ILE A 142 -4.47 -4.76 11.51
N PRO A 143 -4.78 -5.46 12.62
CA PRO A 143 -3.77 -6.25 13.33
C PRO A 143 -3.19 -7.39 12.48
N ALA A 144 -4.00 -8.02 11.63
CA ALA A 144 -3.53 -9.07 10.73
C ALA A 144 -2.49 -8.53 9.73
N ASP A 145 -2.75 -7.35 9.14
CA ASP A 145 -1.80 -6.67 8.27
C ASP A 145 -0.54 -6.22 9.05
N LEU A 146 -0.67 -5.79 10.31
CA LEU A 146 0.47 -5.47 11.16
C LEU A 146 1.36 -6.70 11.42
N VAL A 147 0.76 -7.88 11.65
CA VAL A 147 1.52 -9.14 11.77
C VAL A 147 2.27 -9.43 10.47
N CYS A 148 1.64 -9.21 9.32
CA CYS A 148 2.30 -9.36 8.01
C CYS A 148 3.50 -8.42 7.87
N LEU A 149 3.36 -7.15 8.28
CA LEU A 149 4.46 -6.18 8.28
C LEU A 149 5.61 -6.59 9.20
N VAL A 150 5.30 -7.12 10.39
CA VAL A 150 6.32 -7.62 11.32
C VAL A 150 7.09 -8.79 10.73
N LEU A 151 6.41 -9.73 10.08
CA LEU A 151 7.06 -10.84 9.38
C LEU A 151 7.95 -10.33 8.24
N GLN A 152 7.49 -9.37 7.44
CA GLN A 152 8.28 -8.76 6.38
C GLN A 152 9.51 -8.02 6.92
N ALA A 153 9.36 -7.27 8.01
CA ALA A 153 10.47 -6.58 8.65
C ALA A 153 11.49 -7.56 9.23
N ALA A 154 11.04 -8.62 9.90
CA ALA A 154 11.89 -9.67 10.45
C ALA A 154 12.64 -10.44 9.35
N GLY A 155 11.93 -10.86 8.29
CA GLY A 155 12.53 -11.54 7.15
C GLY A 155 13.51 -10.65 6.38
N GLY A 156 13.19 -9.37 6.20
CA GLY A 156 14.08 -8.37 5.62
C GLY A 156 15.34 -8.12 6.44
N ALA A 157 15.22 -8.05 7.77
CA ALA A 157 16.36 -7.93 8.69
C ALA A 157 17.25 -9.18 8.65
N LEU A 158 16.67 -10.38 8.64
CA LEU A 158 17.41 -11.65 8.51
C LEU A 158 18.11 -11.77 7.14
N SER A 159 17.47 -11.29 6.09
CA SER A 159 18.07 -11.20 4.76
C SER A 159 19.22 -10.20 4.73
N THR A 160 19.17 -9.15 5.56
CA THR A 160 20.23 -8.14 5.67
C THR A 160 21.49 -8.69 6.34
N VAL A 161 21.35 -9.31 7.51
CA VAL A 161 22.49 -9.85 8.27
C VAL A 161 23.20 -10.99 7.52
N SER A 162 22.46 -11.69 6.66
CA SER A 162 22.97 -12.78 5.84
C SER A 162 23.41 -12.36 4.43
N GLN A 163 23.41 -11.06 4.12
CA GLN A 163 23.75 -10.56 2.77
C GLN A 163 22.91 -11.23 1.66
N GLY A 164 21.64 -11.47 1.94
CA GLY A 164 20.67 -12.09 1.04
C GLY A 164 20.91 -13.58 0.77
N SER A 165 21.76 -14.25 1.56
CA SER A 165 22.04 -15.69 1.44
C SER A 165 21.15 -16.56 2.33
N SER A 166 20.49 -15.99 3.34
CA SER A 166 19.58 -16.74 4.21
C SER A 166 18.25 -16.99 3.50
N GLN A 167 18.04 -18.26 3.12
CA GLN A 167 16.74 -18.72 2.62
C GLN A 167 15.65 -18.50 3.67
N THR A 168 15.95 -18.69 4.96
CA THR A 168 15.00 -18.46 6.05
C THR A 168 14.53 -17.01 6.12
N GLY A 169 15.40 -16.03 5.86
CA GLY A 169 15.00 -14.62 5.82
C GLY A 169 14.04 -14.32 4.67
N ILE A 170 14.31 -14.89 3.49
CA ILE A 170 13.45 -14.78 2.31
C ILE A 170 12.10 -15.43 2.58
N ASP A 171 12.08 -16.65 3.12
CA ASP A 171 10.86 -17.41 3.40
C ASP A 171 9.97 -16.71 4.43
N ILE A 172 10.54 -16.11 5.47
CA ILE A 172 9.79 -15.34 6.48
C ILE A 172 9.17 -14.09 5.85
N ALA A 173 9.92 -13.33 5.04
CA ALA A 173 9.38 -12.16 4.36
C ALA A 173 8.30 -12.54 3.35
N LEU A 174 8.49 -13.64 2.61
CA LEU A 174 7.52 -14.18 1.67
C LEU A 174 6.24 -14.66 2.36
N ALA A 175 6.36 -15.28 3.54
CA ALA A 175 5.20 -15.66 4.35
C ALA A 175 4.37 -14.44 4.75
N GLY A 176 5.01 -13.35 5.15
CA GLY A 176 4.33 -12.07 5.44
C GLY A 176 3.60 -11.50 4.23
N LEU A 177 4.23 -11.47 3.05
CA LEU A 177 3.60 -11.01 1.81
C LEU A 177 2.43 -11.91 1.37
N SER A 178 2.61 -13.23 1.47
CA SER A 178 1.58 -14.21 1.09
C SER A 178 0.35 -14.08 1.99
N LEU A 179 0.56 -13.96 3.30
CA LEU A 179 -0.51 -13.77 4.27
C LEU A 179 -1.26 -12.44 4.00
N GLN A 180 -0.54 -11.37 3.69
CA GLN A 180 -1.13 -10.09 3.32
C GLN A 180 -2.03 -10.20 2.07
N VAL A 181 -1.60 -10.93 1.04
CA VAL A 181 -2.44 -11.20 -0.14
C VAL A 181 -3.70 -11.97 0.25
N VAL A 182 -3.59 -13.02 1.05
CA VAL A 182 -4.75 -13.81 1.51
C VAL A 182 -5.74 -12.94 2.28
N ILE A 183 -5.26 -12.12 3.22
CA ILE A 183 -6.09 -11.20 4.01
C ILE A 183 -6.81 -10.22 3.09
N LEU A 184 -6.10 -9.62 2.13
CA LEU A 184 -6.68 -8.65 1.20
C LEU A 184 -7.71 -9.30 0.24
N VAL A 185 -7.48 -10.54 -0.20
CA VAL A 185 -8.46 -11.32 -0.99
C VAL A 185 -9.72 -11.59 -0.18
N LEU A 186 -9.59 -12.00 1.09
CA LEU A 186 -10.74 -12.19 1.99
C LEU A 186 -11.51 -10.88 2.16
N PHE A 187 -10.83 -9.76 2.31
CA PHE A 187 -11.45 -8.45 2.36
C PHE A 187 -12.21 -8.11 1.06
N CYS A 188 -11.61 -8.37 -0.11
CA CYS A 188 -12.27 -8.17 -1.41
C CYS A 188 -13.54 -9.01 -1.53
N ALA A 189 -13.51 -10.27 -1.06
CA ALA A 189 -14.68 -11.15 -1.08
C ALA A 189 -15.80 -10.62 -0.16
N LEU A 190 -15.45 -10.09 1.02
CA LEU A 190 -16.43 -9.46 1.93
C LEU A 190 -17.04 -8.19 1.34
N LEU A 191 -16.21 -7.32 0.75
CA LEU A 191 -16.68 -6.13 0.06
C LEU A 191 -17.59 -6.49 -1.12
N GLY A 192 -17.22 -7.51 -1.90
CA GLY A 192 -18.01 -8.04 -3.00
C GLY A 192 -19.36 -8.60 -2.56
N ASP A 193 -19.40 -9.41 -1.48
CA ASP A 193 -20.66 -9.93 -0.91
C ASP A 193 -21.55 -8.79 -0.41
N TYR A 194 -20.99 -7.79 0.28
CA TYR A 194 -21.73 -6.62 0.72
C TYR A 194 -22.34 -5.83 -0.45
N LEU A 195 -21.53 -5.50 -1.46
CA LEU A 195 -21.99 -4.79 -2.64
C LEU A 195 -23.07 -5.58 -3.39
N TRP A 196 -22.84 -6.88 -3.63
CA TRP A 196 -23.81 -7.74 -4.30
C TRP A 196 -25.16 -7.77 -3.59
N ARG A 197 -25.16 -7.90 -2.27
CA ARG A 197 -26.38 -7.90 -1.45
C ARG A 197 -27.06 -6.53 -1.46
N TYR A 198 -26.27 -5.46 -1.38
CA TYR A 198 -26.78 -4.09 -1.47
C TYR A 198 -27.45 -3.83 -2.82
N PHE A 199 -26.88 -4.34 -3.92
CA PHE A 199 -27.50 -4.24 -5.24
C PHE A 199 -28.77 -5.09 -5.36
N ARG A 200 -28.81 -6.26 -4.72
CA ARG A 200 -29.96 -7.17 -4.75
C ARG A 200 -31.13 -6.73 -3.86
N SER A 201 -30.89 -5.95 -2.80
CA SER A 201 -31.96 -5.49 -1.89
C SER A 201 -32.87 -4.43 -2.51
N GLY A 202 -32.65 -4.02 -3.76
CA GLY A 202 -33.42 -2.96 -4.42
C GLY A 202 -32.99 -1.54 -4.02
N ASN A 203 -32.12 -1.39 -3.01
CA ASN A 203 -31.58 -0.10 -2.56
C ASN A 203 -30.65 0.56 -3.59
N ALA A 204 -30.20 -0.17 -4.60
CA ALA A 204 -29.36 0.36 -5.67
C ALA A 204 -30.03 1.41 -6.56
N SER A 205 -31.36 1.39 -6.69
CA SER A 205 -32.10 2.43 -7.40
C SER A 205 -32.09 3.76 -6.63
N ALA A 206 -31.98 3.71 -5.30
CA ALA A 206 -31.81 4.86 -4.42
C ALA A 206 -30.34 5.32 -4.30
N MET A 207 -29.38 4.57 -4.86
CA MET A 207 -27.96 4.93 -4.81
C MET A 207 -27.69 6.14 -5.72
N GLY A 208 -27.57 7.32 -5.11
CA GLY A 208 -27.17 8.54 -5.80
C GLY A 208 -25.83 8.41 -6.53
N ARG A 209 -25.64 9.21 -7.60
CA ARG A 209 -24.42 9.21 -8.44
C ARG A 209 -23.13 9.28 -7.62
N ARG A 210 -23.11 10.06 -6.54
CA ARG A 210 -21.96 10.25 -5.64
C ARG A 210 -21.53 8.95 -4.95
N MET A 211 -22.50 8.17 -4.47
CA MET A 211 -22.26 6.90 -3.77
C MET A 211 -21.77 5.82 -4.74
N ARG A 212 -22.28 5.80 -5.98
CA ARG A 212 -21.80 4.91 -7.04
C ARG A 212 -20.34 5.19 -7.42
N ILE A 213 -19.99 6.48 -7.56
CA ILE A 213 -18.61 6.91 -7.80
C ILE A 213 -17.71 6.48 -6.64
N PHE A 214 -18.14 6.71 -5.40
CA PHE A 214 -17.38 6.33 -4.21
C PHE A 214 -17.06 4.83 -4.17
N PHE A 215 -18.06 3.95 -4.32
CA PHE A 215 -17.82 2.50 -4.31
C PHE A 215 -17.05 2.01 -5.53
N GLY A 216 -17.22 2.65 -6.69
CA GLY A 216 -16.47 2.34 -7.91
C GLY A 216 -14.97 2.59 -7.73
N PHE A 217 -14.60 3.79 -7.30
CA PHE A 217 -13.21 4.16 -7.09
C PHE A 217 -12.59 3.46 -5.88
N LEU A 218 -13.35 3.22 -4.81
CA LEU A 218 -12.89 2.45 -3.66
C LEU A 218 -12.58 1.00 -4.05
N SER A 219 -13.49 0.35 -4.78
CA SER A 219 -13.27 -1.02 -5.29
C SER A 219 -12.08 -1.09 -6.25
N ALA A 220 -11.96 -0.11 -7.15
CA ALA A 220 -10.83 -0.02 -8.07
C ALA A 220 -9.50 0.14 -7.33
N ALA A 221 -9.42 1.00 -6.31
CA ALA A 221 -8.23 1.17 -5.49
C ALA A 221 -7.82 -0.13 -4.78
N VAL A 222 -8.79 -0.86 -4.20
CA VAL A 222 -8.54 -2.16 -3.55
C VAL A 222 -7.96 -3.17 -4.53
N VAL A 223 -8.53 -3.27 -5.74
CA VAL A 223 -8.06 -4.20 -6.77
C VAL A 223 -6.63 -3.86 -7.22
N LEU A 224 -6.31 -2.58 -7.39
CA LEU A 224 -4.96 -2.13 -7.74
C LEU A 224 -3.94 -2.49 -6.65
N ILE A 225 -4.28 -2.27 -5.38
CA ILE A 225 -3.43 -2.66 -4.24
C ILE A 225 -3.27 -4.18 -4.20
N LEU A 226 -4.33 -4.95 -4.45
CA LEU A 226 -4.26 -6.41 -4.50
C LEU A 226 -3.34 -6.92 -5.61
N ALA A 227 -3.46 -6.36 -6.82
CA ALA A 227 -2.60 -6.70 -7.95
C ALA A 227 -1.13 -6.47 -7.61
N ARG A 228 -0.82 -5.34 -6.96
CA ARG A 228 0.52 -5.04 -6.45
C ARG A 228 0.98 -6.07 -5.41
N CYS A 229 0.16 -6.37 -4.39
CA CYS A 229 0.54 -7.33 -3.34
C CYS A 229 0.83 -8.72 -3.92
N ALA A 230 0.04 -9.16 -4.90
CA ALA A 230 0.26 -10.41 -5.61
C ALA A 230 1.58 -10.38 -6.43
N PHE A 231 1.86 -9.27 -7.11
CA PHE A 231 3.13 -9.09 -7.82
C PHE A 231 4.33 -9.15 -6.87
N ARG A 232 4.30 -8.50 -5.70
CA ARG A 232 5.39 -8.61 -4.71
C ARG A 232 5.59 -10.01 -4.18
N CYS A 233 4.51 -10.71 -3.87
CA CYS A 233 4.60 -12.09 -3.43
C CYS A 233 5.27 -12.94 -4.52
N TYR A 234 4.90 -12.73 -5.78
CA TYR A 234 5.49 -13.44 -6.91
C TYR A 234 6.97 -13.06 -7.13
N GLU A 235 7.30 -11.77 -7.09
CA GLU A 235 8.67 -11.25 -7.22
C GLU A 235 9.60 -11.86 -6.16
N LEU A 236 9.19 -11.83 -4.88
CA LEU A 236 10.01 -12.34 -3.79
C LEU A 236 10.09 -13.88 -3.78
N SER A 237 9.07 -14.58 -4.28
CA SER A 237 9.11 -16.05 -4.43
C SER A 237 10.26 -16.54 -5.33
N LYS A 238 10.81 -15.67 -6.18
CA LYS A 238 11.96 -15.94 -7.05
C LYS A 238 13.30 -15.54 -6.43
N GLY A 239 13.30 -14.91 -5.25
CA GLY A 239 14.48 -14.49 -4.50
C GLY A 239 15.21 -13.26 -5.07
N TYR A 240 16.19 -12.75 -4.31
CA TYR A 240 16.85 -11.46 -4.59
C TYR A 240 18.00 -11.52 -5.62
N ARG A 241 18.70 -12.66 -5.77
CA ARG A 241 19.98 -12.72 -6.53
C ARG A 241 19.87 -13.29 -7.96
N ASN A 242 18.82 -14.05 -8.27
CA ASN A 242 18.69 -14.79 -9.54
C ASN A 242 17.31 -14.63 -10.21
N SER A 243 16.52 -13.62 -9.84
CA SER A 243 15.19 -13.41 -10.43
C SER A 243 15.29 -12.48 -11.63
N ASP A 244 14.94 -12.96 -12.82
CA ASP A 244 14.84 -12.15 -14.04
C ASP A 244 13.76 -11.05 -13.91
N LEU A 245 12.79 -11.20 -13.00
CA LEU A 245 11.73 -10.23 -12.78
C LEU A 245 12.19 -8.96 -12.05
N ILE A 246 13.17 -9.08 -11.15
CA ILE A 246 13.76 -7.90 -10.48
C ILE A 246 14.53 -7.04 -11.49
N THR A 247 14.91 -7.63 -12.63
CA THR A 247 15.75 -6.99 -13.66
C THR A 247 14.95 -6.23 -14.72
N ASP A 248 13.62 -6.38 -14.74
CA ASP A 248 12.73 -5.61 -15.60
C ASP A 248 12.24 -4.35 -14.87
N GLU A 249 12.90 -3.23 -15.16
CA GLU A 249 12.52 -1.93 -14.61
C GLU A 249 11.11 -1.51 -15.03
N GLY A 250 10.66 -1.86 -16.22
CA GLY A 250 9.34 -1.49 -16.74
C GLY A 250 8.22 -2.17 -15.94
N LEU A 251 8.38 -3.45 -15.63
CA LEU A 251 7.46 -4.18 -14.76
C LEU A 251 7.42 -3.60 -13.35
N PHE A 252 8.57 -3.25 -12.78
CA PHE A 252 8.61 -2.57 -11.48
C PHE A 252 7.87 -1.22 -11.53
N ILE A 253 8.22 -0.34 -12.47
CA ILE A 253 7.60 1.00 -12.58
C ILE A 253 6.09 0.87 -12.77
N GLY A 254 5.64 -0.04 -13.64
CA GLY A 254 4.22 -0.26 -13.92
C GLY A 254 3.46 -0.88 -12.76
N LEU A 255 3.90 -2.05 -12.28
CA LEU A 255 3.14 -2.85 -11.31
C LEU A 255 3.38 -2.44 -9.86
N GLU A 256 4.55 -1.89 -9.51
CA GLU A 256 4.79 -1.36 -8.17
C GLU A 256 4.45 0.13 -8.05
N GLY A 257 4.93 0.94 -8.99
CA GLY A 257 4.79 2.39 -8.88
C GLY A 257 3.43 2.91 -9.35
N VAL A 258 3.09 2.65 -10.61
CA VAL A 258 1.89 3.22 -11.24
C VAL A 258 0.61 2.71 -10.59
N LEU A 259 0.52 1.41 -10.25
CA LEU A 259 -0.69 0.86 -9.61
C LEU A 259 -1.02 1.56 -8.28
N ILE A 260 -0.03 1.75 -7.41
CA ILE A 260 -0.25 2.36 -6.10
C ILE A 260 -0.52 3.86 -6.22
N VAL A 261 0.19 4.58 -7.08
CA VAL A 261 -0.12 6.00 -7.32
C VAL A 261 -1.56 6.18 -7.80
N ILE A 262 -1.99 5.41 -8.78
CA ILE A 262 -3.38 5.47 -9.27
C ILE A 262 -4.36 5.13 -8.14
N ALA A 263 -4.08 4.11 -7.33
CA ALA A 263 -4.90 3.75 -6.19
C ALA A 263 -5.03 4.91 -5.18
N VAL A 264 -3.93 5.61 -4.86
CA VAL A 264 -3.95 6.75 -3.94
C VAL A 264 -4.77 7.92 -4.48
N PHE A 265 -4.70 8.19 -5.79
CA PHE A 265 -5.55 9.21 -6.42
C PHE A 265 -7.01 8.79 -6.49
N PHE A 266 -7.30 7.50 -6.70
CA PHE A 266 -8.68 6.98 -6.60
C PHE A 266 -9.23 7.15 -5.19
N LEU A 267 -8.40 6.96 -4.16
CA LEU A 267 -8.74 7.24 -2.78
C LEU A 267 -9.01 8.73 -2.51
N CYS A 268 -8.36 9.66 -3.23
CA CYS A 268 -8.75 11.09 -3.19
C CYS A 268 -10.17 11.31 -3.71
N ILE A 269 -10.55 10.62 -4.79
CA ILE A 269 -11.88 10.76 -5.42
C ILE A 269 -12.94 10.09 -4.54
N SER A 270 -12.66 8.90 -4.01
CA SER A 270 -13.52 8.18 -3.07
C SER A 270 -13.36 8.68 -1.63
N HIS A 271 -13.08 9.97 -1.42
CA HIS A 271 -12.91 10.49 -0.06
C HIS A 271 -14.22 10.35 0.74
N PRO A 272 -14.18 9.85 1.98
CA PRO A 272 -15.38 9.55 2.77
C PRO A 272 -16.22 10.78 3.14
N GLY A 273 -15.57 11.92 3.40
CA GLY A 273 -16.23 13.17 3.84
C GLY A 273 -17.46 13.60 3.02
N PRO A 274 -17.30 13.79 1.70
CA PRO A 274 -18.37 13.98 0.73
C PRO A 274 -19.65 13.15 0.92
N VAL A 275 -19.49 11.88 1.21
CA VAL A 275 -20.58 10.89 1.21
C VAL A 275 -21.27 10.86 2.57
N PHE A 276 -20.51 11.01 3.66
CA PHE A 276 -21.07 10.97 5.02
C PHE A 276 -21.75 12.28 5.44
N ASN A 277 -21.29 13.44 4.96
CA ASN A 277 -21.92 14.72 5.32
C ASN A 277 -23.23 14.98 4.57
N ASP A 278 -23.33 14.60 3.28
CA ASP A 278 -24.58 14.74 2.52
C ASP A 278 -25.70 13.90 3.11
N ALA A 279 -25.39 12.69 3.54
CA ALA A 279 -26.42 11.81 4.06
C ALA A 279 -26.92 12.27 5.43
N MET A 280 -26.06 12.90 6.26
CA MET A 280 -26.48 13.55 7.50
C MET A 280 -27.43 14.73 7.24
N THR A 281 -27.35 15.40 6.08
CA THR A 281 -28.30 16.43 5.66
C THR A 281 -29.58 15.90 4.98
N THR A 282 -29.63 14.62 4.61
CA THR A 282 -30.76 14.04 3.85
C THR A 282 -31.70 13.20 4.72
N VAL A 283 -31.46 13.07 6.02
CA VAL A 283 -32.45 12.55 6.98
C VAL A 283 -33.42 13.68 7.32
N PRO A 284 -34.69 13.66 6.83
CA PRO A 284 -35.68 14.61 7.29
C PRO A 284 -36.14 14.15 8.68
N GLY A 285 -35.73 14.88 9.72
CA GLY A 285 -36.31 14.76 11.05
C GLY A 285 -35.42 14.09 12.10
N THR A 286 -34.45 14.85 12.60
CA THR A 286 -34.41 15.18 14.03
C THR A 286 -33.88 16.60 14.13
N SER A 287 -34.83 17.52 14.31
CA SER A 287 -34.55 18.90 14.68
C SER A 287 -33.55 18.95 15.83
N GLN A 288 -32.59 19.86 15.69
CA GLN A 288 -31.88 20.45 16.81
C GLN A 288 -32.91 21.01 17.82
N SER A 289 -33.25 20.22 18.82
CA SER A 289 -33.74 20.67 20.12
C SER A 289 -33.26 19.61 21.09
N ASP A 290 -32.40 20.00 22.03
CA ASP A 290 -31.97 19.29 23.26
C ASP A 290 -30.51 19.59 23.64
N ALA A 291 -29.90 20.66 23.08
CA ALA A 291 -28.60 21.16 23.58
C ALA A 291 -28.72 22.20 24.71
N ASP A 292 -29.93 22.58 25.13
CA ASP A 292 -30.17 23.54 26.23
C ASP A 292 -31.06 22.94 27.33
N ALA A 293 -30.73 21.74 27.83
CA ALA A 293 -31.39 21.19 29.01
C ALA A 293 -30.56 20.13 29.74
N GLU A 294 -29.32 20.43 30.12
CA GLU A 294 -28.86 20.04 31.46
C GLU A 294 -27.65 20.87 31.89
N LYS A 295 -27.61 21.17 33.18
CA LYS A 295 -26.69 22.06 33.87
C LYS A 295 -25.31 21.43 34.04
#